data_AF-A0A101UJ12-F1
#
_entry.id   AF-A0A101UJ12-F1
#
_cell.length_a   1.000
_cell.length_b   1.000
_cell.length_c   1.000
_cell.angle_alpha   90.00
_cell.angle_beta   90.00
_cell.angle_gamma   90.00
#
_symmetry.space_group_name_H-M   'P 1'
#
loop_
_entity.id
_entity.type
_entity.pdbx_description
1 polymer ?
#
loop_
_entity_poly.entity_id
_entity_poly.type
_entity_poly.pdbx_seq_one_letter_code
_entity_poly.pdbx_strand_id
1 'polypeptide(L)'
;MTVPGNLNDNQLRFESQLYVTAEGGSVGGTDTKVRVDNSAAVTIVLGAGTDYADKYPAYRGEDPHKGVTKVVDAATEKGYEALRTEHIADDRGLFDRFSLDPGQRLPDAARSSPAQTR
;
A
#
# COMPACT_ATOMS: atom_id res chain seq x y z
N MET A 1 -11.31 -4.34 -7.19
CA MET A 1 -11.14 -3.55 -8.43
C MET A 1 -9.74 -3.82 -8.97
N THR A 2 -9.60 -4.05 -10.27
CA THR A 2 -8.30 -4.36 -10.92
C THR A 2 -8.05 -3.38 -12.06
N VAL A 3 -6.85 -2.81 -12.10
CA VAL A 3 -6.40 -1.86 -13.12
C VAL A 3 -5.12 -2.39 -13.76
N PRO A 4 -5.23 -3.15 -14.87
CA PRO A 4 -4.09 -3.60 -15.65
C PRO A 4 -3.69 -2.56 -16.71
N GLY A 5 -2.47 -2.65 -17.21
CA GLY A 5 -2.04 -1.87 -18.37
C GLY A 5 -0.61 -2.14 -18.80
N ASN A 6 -0.17 -1.40 -19.81
CA ASN A 6 1.21 -1.38 -20.29
C ASN A 6 1.71 0.07 -20.29
N LEU A 7 2.96 0.28 -19.87
CA LEU A 7 3.60 1.59 -20.02
C LEU A 7 3.81 1.91 -21.51
N ASN A 8 3.54 3.15 -21.89
CA ASN A 8 3.57 3.57 -23.30
C ASN A 8 4.97 3.51 -23.92
N ASP A 9 6.01 3.78 -23.13
CA ASP A 9 7.40 3.92 -23.58
C ASP A 9 8.10 2.58 -23.82
N ASN A 10 7.84 1.58 -22.96
CA ASN A 10 8.61 0.34 -22.93
C ASN A 10 7.75 -0.93 -22.82
N GLN A 11 6.42 -0.79 -22.84
CA GLN A 11 5.45 -1.88 -22.80
C GLN A 11 5.53 -2.75 -21.54
N LEU A 12 6.18 -2.29 -20.46
CA LEU A 12 6.16 -2.97 -19.17
C LEU A 12 4.72 -3.14 -18.70
N ARG A 13 4.30 -4.39 -18.48
CA ARG A 13 2.98 -4.68 -17.94
C ARG A 13 2.94 -4.27 -16.49
N PHE A 14 1.85 -3.66 -16.08
CA PHE A 14 1.57 -3.36 -14.70
C PHE A 14 0.15 -3.78 -14.36
N GLU A 15 -0.07 -4.07 -13.08
CA GLU A 15 -1.40 -4.21 -12.54
C GLU A 15 -1.46 -3.61 -11.14
N SER A 16 -2.56 -2.96 -10.82
CA SER A 16 -2.92 -2.56 -9.46
C SER A 16 -4.27 -3.17 -9.08
N GLN A 17 -4.37 -3.72 -7.89
CA GLN A 17 -5.60 -4.28 -7.34
C GLN A 17 -5.93 -3.60 -6.01
N LEU A 18 -7.19 -3.23 -5.87
CA LEU A 18 -7.73 -2.56 -4.71
C LEU A 18 -8.90 -3.38 -4.14
N TYR A 19 -8.80 -3.72 -2.87
CA TYR A 19 -9.83 -4.40 -2.08
C TYR A 19 -10.23 -3.51 -0.91
N VAL A 20 -11.55 -3.39 -0.67
CA VAL A 20 -12.10 -2.50 0.36
C VAL A 20 -12.97 -3.32 1.31
N THR A 21 -12.63 -3.27 2.59
CA THR A 21 -13.49 -3.76 3.68
C THR A 21 -14.02 -2.58 4.48
N ALA A 22 -15.25 -2.72 4.97
CA ALA A 22 -15.90 -1.71 5.79
C ALA A 22 -16.43 -2.35 7.08
N GLU A 23 -16.32 -1.61 8.18
CA GLU A 23 -16.93 -1.96 9.46
C GLU A 23 -18.34 -1.38 9.51
N GLY A 24 -19.33 -2.25 9.27
CA GLY A 24 -20.70 -1.83 9.05
C GLY A 24 -20.92 -1.15 7.69
N GLY A 25 -22.16 -0.74 7.44
CA GLY A 25 -22.54 -0.13 6.16
C GLY A 25 -22.51 -1.11 4.99
N SER A 26 -22.24 -0.60 3.79
CA SER A 26 -22.14 -1.40 2.57
C SER A 26 -21.00 -0.95 1.68
N VAL A 27 -20.33 -1.92 1.05
CA VAL A 27 -19.34 -1.71 -0.01
C VAL A 27 -19.96 -2.16 -1.33
N GLY A 28 -19.94 -1.28 -2.33
CA GLY A 28 -20.38 -1.54 -3.69
C GLY A 28 -19.53 -0.78 -4.70
N GLY A 29 -19.92 -0.77 -5.97
CA GLY A 29 -19.16 -0.03 -6.97
C GLY A 29 -19.37 -0.51 -8.40
N THR A 30 -18.51 0.00 -9.27
CA THR A 30 -18.35 -0.42 -10.67
C THR A 30 -16.92 -0.94 -10.85
N ASP A 31 -16.58 -1.38 -12.06
CA ASP A 31 -15.22 -1.79 -12.41
C ASP A 31 -14.18 -0.66 -12.29
N THR A 32 -14.63 0.60 -12.20
CA THR A 32 -13.78 1.80 -12.17
C THR A 32 -13.91 2.62 -10.89
N LYS A 33 -14.83 2.25 -9.98
CA LYS A 33 -15.10 3.01 -8.76
C LYS A 33 -15.55 2.09 -7.64
N VAL A 34 -15.04 2.31 -6.43
CA VAL A 34 -15.59 1.71 -5.21
C VAL A 34 -16.39 2.77 -4.45
N ARG A 35 -17.58 2.40 -3.97
CA ARG A 35 -18.46 3.22 -3.14
C ARG A 35 -18.64 2.54 -1.79
N VAL A 36 -18.47 3.30 -0.72
CA VAL A 36 -18.77 2.88 0.65
C VAL A 36 -19.83 3.80 1.22
N ASP A 37 -20.86 3.23 1.83
CA ASP A 37 -21.96 3.96 2.45
C ASP A 37 -22.14 3.51 3.90
N ASN A 38 -22.33 4.49 4.81
CA ASN A 38 -22.69 4.28 6.23
C ASN A 38 -21.75 3.35 7.02
N SER A 39 -20.44 3.39 6.76
CA SER A 39 -19.43 2.63 7.50
C SER A 39 -18.87 3.40 8.70
N ALA A 40 -18.53 2.70 9.79
CA ALA A 40 -17.79 3.28 10.91
C ALA A 40 -16.29 3.44 10.60
N ALA A 41 -15.72 2.49 9.88
CA ALA A 41 -14.33 2.49 9.42
C ALA A 41 -14.21 1.77 8.07
N VAL A 42 -13.13 2.06 7.35
CA VAL A 42 -12.80 1.44 6.06
C VAL A 42 -11.33 1.06 6.06
N THR A 43 -11.03 -0.18 5.66
CA THR A 43 -9.68 -0.60 5.33
C THR A 43 -9.56 -0.80 3.82
N ILE A 44 -8.52 -0.24 3.24
CA ILE A 44 -8.20 -0.38 1.82
C ILE A 44 -6.88 -1.15 1.72
N VAL A 45 -6.92 -2.32 1.08
CA VAL A 45 -5.73 -3.07 0.69
C VAL A 45 -5.44 -2.74 -0.77
N LEU A 46 -4.25 -2.21 -1.03
CA LEU A 46 -3.76 -1.88 -2.38
C LEU A 46 -2.51 -2.70 -2.66
N GLY A 47 -2.58 -3.59 -3.65
CA GLY A 47 -1.43 -4.30 -4.19
C GLY A 47 -1.13 -3.82 -5.61
N ALA A 48 0.14 -3.78 -5.99
CA ALA A 48 0.54 -3.49 -7.36
C ALA A 48 1.80 -4.27 -7.74
N GLY A 49 1.94 -4.55 -9.02
CA GLY A 49 3.08 -5.30 -9.56
C GLY A 49 3.31 -4.97 -11.03
N THR A 50 4.50 -5.32 -11.51
CA THR A 50 4.87 -5.23 -12.92
C THR A 50 5.45 -6.56 -13.40
N ASP A 51 5.54 -6.76 -14.70
CA ASP A 51 6.33 -7.86 -15.27
C ASP A 51 7.84 -7.54 -15.31
N TYR A 52 8.34 -6.60 -14.49
CA TYR A 52 9.77 -6.37 -14.36
C TYR A 52 10.46 -7.57 -13.71
N ALA A 53 11.62 -7.95 -14.26
CA ALA A 53 12.54 -8.85 -13.61
C ALA A 53 13.96 -8.30 -13.76
N ASP A 54 14.81 -8.42 -12.74
CA ASP A 54 16.22 -8.04 -12.82
C ASP A 54 17.04 -9.11 -13.57
N LYS A 55 16.69 -9.31 -14.85
CA LYS A 55 17.28 -10.33 -15.71
C LYS A 55 17.64 -9.73 -17.07
N TYR A 56 18.93 -9.46 -17.23
CA TYR A 56 19.49 -9.00 -18.49
C TYR A 56 19.29 -10.04 -19.63
N PRO A 57 19.09 -9.62 -20.90
CA PRO A 57 18.90 -8.23 -21.35
C PRO A 57 17.46 -7.74 -21.33
N ALA A 58 16.49 -8.66 -21.14
CA ALA A 58 15.08 -8.35 -21.41
C ALA A 58 14.42 -7.52 -20.32
N TYR A 59 14.85 -7.69 -19.06
CA TYR A 59 14.23 -7.07 -17.89
C TYR A 59 12.71 -7.31 -17.81
N ARG A 60 12.29 -8.52 -18.22
CA ARG A 60 10.89 -8.97 -18.22
C ARG A 60 10.78 -10.35 -17.55
N GLY A 61 9.71 -10.51 -16.79
CA GLY A 61 9.35 -11.71 -16.04
C GLY A 61 7.93 -12.16 -16.34
N GLU A 62 7.27 -12.68 -15.33
CA GLU A 62 5.89 -13.18 -15.44
C GLU A 62 4.88 -12.04 -15.41
N ASP A 63 3.69 -12.30 -15.95
CA ASP A 63 2.56 -11.38 -15.83
C ASP A 63 2.22 -11.14 -14.35
N PRO A 64 2.08 -9.88 -13.89
CA PRO A 64 1.96 -9.57 -12.48
C PRO A 64 0.63 -10.04 -11.86
N HIS A 65 -0.39 -10.35 -12.66
CA HIS A 65 -1.76 -10.58 -12.17
C HIS A 65 -1.83 -11.58 -11.01
N LYS A 66 -1.28 -12.78 -11.19
CA LYS A 66 -1.33 -13.84 -10.16
C LYS A 66 -0.60 -13.44 -8.88
N GLY A 67 0.53 -12.75 -9.02
CA GLY A 67 1.34 -12.28 -7.90
C GLY A 67 0.59 -11.22 -7.09
N VAL A 68 0.00 -10.23 -7.77
CA VAL A 68 -0.77 -9.16 -7.14
C VAL A 68 -2.01 -9.72 -6.44
N THR A 69 -2.79 -10.58 -7.11
CA THR A 69 -3.98 -11.22 -6.51
C THR A 69 -3.62 -11.95 -5.23
N LYS A 70 -2.57 -12.78 -5.26
CA LYS A 70 -2.14 -13.56 -4.11
C LYS A 70 -1.78 -12.68 -2.91
N VAL A 71 -1.08 -11.56 -3.14
CA VAL A 71 -0.67 -10.64 -2.08
C VAL A 71 -1.89 -9.91 -1.50
N VAL A 72 -2.79 -9.41 -2.34
CA VAL A 72 -4.00 -8.70 -1.90
C VAL A 72 -4.93 -9.62 -1.12
N ASP A 73 -5.14 -10.85 -1.59
CA ASP A 73 -5.97 -11.85 -0.90
C ASP A 73 -5.37 -12.18 0.48
N ALA A 74 -4.08 -12.50 0.54
CA ALA A 74 -3.42 -12.84 1.80
C ALA A 74 -3.41 -11.66 2.80
N ALA A 75 -3.23 -10.43 2.32
CA ALA A 75 -3.29 -9.24 3.16
C ALA A 75 -4.72 -8.99 3.67
N THR A 76 -5.72 -9.17 2.81
CA THR A 76 -7.14 -9.03 3.17
C THR A 76 -7.54 -10.04 4.22
N GLU A 77 -7.16 -11.32 4.06
CA GLU A 77 -7.42 -12.39 5.03
C GLU A 77 -6.77 -12.13 6.39
N LYS A 78 -5.56 -11.53 6.40
CA LYS A 78 -4.85 -11.19 7.63
C LYS A 78 -5.52 -10.08 8.43
N GLY A 79 -6.12 -9.10 7.75
CA GLY A 79 -6.83 -7.98 8.37
C GLY A 79 -5.91 -6.87 8.91
N TYR A 80 -6.52 -5.71 9.19
CA TYR A 80 -5.81 -4.45 9.47
C TYR A 80 -4.86 -4.53 10.67
N GLU A 81 -5.33 -4.98 11.83
CA GLU A 81 -4.54 -4.94 13.07
C GLU A 81 -3.27 -5.80 12.98
N ALA A 82 -3.37 -6.98 12.38
CA ALA A 82 -2.24 -7.88 12.19
C ALA A 82 -1.25 -7.30 11.15
N LEU A 83 -1.74 -6.78 10.03
CA LEU A 83 -0.90 -6.08 9.03
C LEU A 83 -0.15 -4.90 9.65
N ARG A 84 -0.84 -4.06 10.42
CA ARG A 84 -0.25 -2.89 11.08
C ARG A 84 0.80 -3.29 12.10
N THR A 85 0.52 -4.31 12.90
CA THR A 85 1.44 -4.81 13.92
C THR A 85 2.72 -5.35 13.29
N GLU A 86 2.61 -6.17 12.24
CA GLU A 86 3.76 -6.70 11.50
C GLU A 86 4.57 -5.58 10.84
N HIS A 87 3.92 -4.62 10.19
CA HIS A 87 4.60 -3.49 9.56
C HIS A 87 5.40 -2.65 10.57
N ILE A 88 4.79 -2.31 11.72
CA ILE A 88 5.48 -1.54 12.77
C ILE A 88 6.68 -2.33 13.31
N ALA A 89 6.55 -3.64 13.49
CA ALA A 89 7.65 -4.47 13.98
C ALA A 89 8.82 -4.53 12.97
N ASP A 90 8.51 -4.70 11.68
CA ASP A 90 9.50 -4.71 10.60
C ASP A 90 10.22 -3.36 10.48
N ASP A 91 9.46 -2.26 10.40
CA ASP A 91 9.99 -0.90 10.30
C ASP A 91 10.90 -0.57 11.48
N ARG A 92 10.43 -0.78 12.71
CA ARG A 92 11.22 -0.53 13.93
C ARG A 92 12.46 -1.41 14.00
N GLY A 93 12.42 -2.64 13.47
CA GLY A 93 13.57 -3.52 13.38
C GLY A 93 14.74 -2.95 12.56
N LEU A 94 14.46 -1.99 11.67
CA LEU A 94 15.45 -1.24 10.90
C LEU A 94 15.67 0.16 11.46
N PHE A 95 14.59 0.91 11.70
CA PHE A 95 14.63 2.32 12.03
C PHE A 95 15.23 2.58 13.41
N ASP A 96 14.91 1.75 14.40
CA ASP A 96 15.37 1.93 15.79
C ASP A 96 16.84 1.52 16.00
N ARG A 97 17.54 1.04 14.96
CA ARG A 97 18.96 0.62 15.04
C ARG A 97 19.90 1.77 15.36
N PHE A 98 19.49 2.99 15.09
CA PHE A 98 20.29 4.17 15.34
C PHE A 98 19.44 5.25 15.99
N SER A 99 19.98 5.85 17.05
CA SER A 99 19.40 7.01 17.70
C SER A 99 20.47 8.10 17.77
N LEU A 100 20.09 9.30 17.36
CA LEU A 100 20.88 10.51 17.51
C LEU A 100 20.09 11.50 18.35
N ASP A 101 20.63 11.84 19.51
CA ASP A 101 20.16 12.95 20.32
C ASP A 101 21.20 14.09 20.26
N PRO A 102 20.99 15.10 19.40
CA PRO A 102 21.86 16.27 19.33
C PRO A 102 21.50 17.35 20.38
N GLY A 103 20.62 17.06 21.35
CA GLY A 103 20.14 18.03 22.35
C GLY A 103 19.07 18.99 21.81
N GLN A 104 18.44 18.63 20.69
CA GLN A 104 17.40 19.46 20.07
C GLN A 104 16.15 19.52 20.95
N ARG A 105 15.64 20.72 21.16
CA ARG A 105 14.32 20.95 21.76
C ARG A 105 13.36 21.30 20.65
N LEU A 106 12.22 20.60 20.60
CA LEU A 106 11.11 21.02 19.75
C LEU A 106 10.76 22.48 20.10
N PRO A 107 10.71 23.40 19.13
CA PRO A 107 10.19 24.74 19.36
C PRO A 107 8.78 24.64 19.97
N ASP A 108 8.40 25.56 20.87
CA ASP A 108 7.05 25.56 21.46
C ASP A 108 5.95 25.61 20.38
N ALA A 109 6.24 26.24 19.23
CA ALA A 109 5.36 26.29 18.06
C ALA A 109 5.24 24.96 17.28
N ALA A 110 6.17 24.01 17.45
CA ALA A 110 6.17 22.72 16.74
C ALA A 110 5.25 21.66 17.39
N ARG A 111 4.79 21.88 18.63
CA ARG A 111 3.75 21.01 19.23
C ARG A 111 2.36 21.21 18.62
N SER A 112 2.13 22.33 17.94
CA SER A 112 0.83 22.71 17.35
C SER A 112 0.88 22.95 15.85
N SER A 113 2.04 22.81 15.21
CA SER A 113 2.18 22.96 13.76
C SER A 113 2.30 21.58 13.14
N PRO A 114 1.35 21.13 12.28
CA PRO A 114 1.58 19.94 11.48
C PRO A 114 2.87 20.19 10.67
N ALA A 115 3.76 19.18 10.65
CA ALA A 115 4.94 19.19 9.80
C ALA A 115 4.53 19.72 8.42
N GLN A 116 5.23 20.73 7.90
CA GLN A 116 4.81 21.45 6.71
C GLN A 116 4.66 20.47 5.54
N THR A 117 3.40 20.16 5.20
CA THR A 117 3.06 19.45 3.97
C THR A 117 3.32 20.42 2.82
N ARG A 118 4.25 20.03 1.94
CA ARG A 118 4.54 20.73 0.69
C ARG A 118 3.38 20.66 -0.29
#